data_AF-A0A356NPE3-F1
#
_entry.id   AF-A0A356NPE3-F1
#
_cell.length_a   1.000
_cell.length_b   1.000
_cell.length_c   1.000
_cell.angle_alpha   90.00
_cell.angle_beta   90.00
_cell.angle_gamma   90.00
#
_symmetry.space_group_name_H-M   'P 1'
#
loop_
_entity.id
_entity.type
_entity.pdbx_description
1 polymer ?
#
loop_
_entity_poly.entity_id
_entity_poly.type
_entity_poly.pdbx_seq_one_letter_code
_entity_poly.pdbx_strand_id
1 'polypeptide(L)' 'EMRDLETIEAAITAAETGHLVFGTLHTTGAAKTIDRLVNAFPTNQQEMIRIQLSTVLQAVISQRL' A
#
# COMPACT_ATOMS: atom_id res chain seq x y z
N GLU A 1 -6.08 -5.88 -7.71
CA GLU A 1 -6.75 -5.01 -6.73
C GLU A 1 -6.31 -5.42 -5.33
N MET A 2 -5.88 -4.48 -4.50
CA MET A 2 -5.34 -4.77 -3.16
C MET A 2 -6.46 -4.86 -2.13
N ARG A 3 -7.21 -5.98 -2.15
CA ARG A 3 -8.42 -6.13 -1.35
C ARG A 3 -8.16 -6.63 0.07
N ASP A 4 -7.35 -7.68 0.18
CA ASP A 4 -7.01 -8.38 1.41
C ASP A 4 -5.57 -8.12 1.85
N LEU A 5 -5.28 -8.50 3.09
CA LEU A 5 -3.98 -8.31 3.73
C LEU A 5 -2.88 -9.05 2.96
N GLU A 6 -3.12 -10.31 2.59
CA GLU A 6 -2.16 -11.16 1.88
C GLU A 6 -1.72 -10.53 0.54
N THR A 7 -2.66 -9.99 -0.23
CA THR A 7 -2.36 -9.31 -1.50
C THR A 7 -1.55 -8.04 -1.28
N ILE A 8 -1.86 -7.27 -0.23
CA ILE A 8 -1.11 -6.05 0.10
C ILE A 8 0.32 -6.38 0.53
N GLU A 9 0.47 -7.39 1.40
CA GLU A 9 1.77 -7.84 1.90
C GLU A 9 2.66 -8.39 0.78
N ALA A 10 2.10 -9.23 -0.10
CA ALA A 10 2.82 -9.74 -1.26
C ALA A 10 3.29 -8.61 -2.19
N ALA A 11 2.46 -7.59 -2.40
CA ALA A 11 2.83 -6.44 -3.23
C ALA A 11 3.95 -5.60 -2.61
N ILE A 12 3.92 -5.34 -1.31
CA ILE A 12 4.99 -4.62 -0.60
C ILE A 12 6.29 -5.42 -0.67
N THR A 13 6.23 -6.74 -0.39
CA THR A 13 7.40 -7.63 -0.46
C THR A 13 8.01 -7.66 -1.87
N ALA A 14 7.18 -7.76 -2.91
CA ALA A 14 7.65 -7.71 -4.29
C ALA A 14 8.34 -6.38 -4.61
N ALA A 15 7.81 -5.25 -4.12
CA ALA A 15 8.43 -3.95 -4.30
C ALA A 15 9.77 -3.83 -3.54
N GLU A 16 9.89 -4.38 -2.33
CA GLU A 16 11.15 -4.41 -1.55
C GLU A 16 12.27 -5.19 -2.26
N THR A 17 11.90 -6.21 -3.04
CA THR A 17 12.88 -6.98 -3.86
C THR A 17 13.29 -6.27 -5.16
N GLY A 18 12.79 -5.06 -5.41
CA GLY A 18 13.17 -4.22 -6.54
C GLY A 18 12.26 -4.32 -7.77
N HIS A 19 11.10 -4.96 -7.66
CA HIS A 19 10.13 -5.00 -8.76
C HIS A 19 9.26 -3.74 -8.75
N LEU A 20 8.96 -3.21 -9.94
CA LEU A 20 7.93 -2.17 -10.06
C LEU A 20 6.55 -2.82 -9.97
N VAL A 21 5.82 -2.53 -8.90
CA VAL A 21 4.50 -3.09 -8.63
C VAL A 21 3.41 -2.06 -8.89
N PHE A 22 2.41 -2.45 -9.69
CA PHE A 22 1.18 -1.69 -9.89
C PHE A 22 0.04 -2.31 -9.10
N GLY A 23 -0.67 -1.48 -8.34
CA GLY A 23 -1.86 -1.88 -7.58
C GLY A 23 -2.97 -0.86 -7.68
N THR A 24 -4.19 -1.30 -7.43
CA THR A 24 -5.39 -0.46 -7.43
C THR A 24 -6.14 -0.59 -6.11
N LEU A 25 -6.70 0.53 -5.66
CA LEU A 25 -7.49 0.66 -4.43
C LEU A 25 -8.67 1.60 -4.67
N HIS A 26 -9.81 1.26 -4.07
CA HIS A 26 -11.00 2.11 -4.06
C HIS A 26 -10.90 3.19 -2.98
N THR A 27 -10.10 4.23 -3.25
CA THR A 27 -9.91 5.37 -2.32
C THR A 27 -10.00 6.70 -3.06
N THR A 28 -10.36 7.76 -2.32
CA THR A 28 -10.45 9.13 -2.85
C THR A 28 -9.33 10.00 -2.28
N GLY A 29 -8.22 10.08 -3.01
CA GLY A 29 -7.06 10.91 -2.66
C GLY A 29 -5.92 10.11 -2.04
N ALA A 30 -4.70 10.62 -2.23
CA ALA A 30 -3.47 9.91 -1.89
C ALA A 30 -3.36 9.57 -0.40
N ALA A 31 -3.66 10.52 0.49
CA ALA A 31 -3.59 10.28 1.94
C ALA A 31 -4.48 9.09 2.37
N LYS A 32 -5.72 9.03 1.86
CA LYS A 32 -6.63 7.90 2.16
C LYS A 32 -6.13 6.58 1.60
N THR A 33 -5.41 6.59 0.47
CA THR A 33 -4.78 5.39 -0.07
C THR A 33 -3.72 4.85 0.89
N ILE A 34 -2.87 5.72 1.42
CA ILE A 34 -1.85 5.34 2.41
C ILE A 34 -2.49 4.83 3.69
N ASP A 35 -3.48 5.56 4.22
CA ASP A 35 -4.20 5.14 5.42
C ASP A 35 -4.86 3.77 5.23
N ARG A 36 -5.47 3.52 4.07
CA ARG A 36 -6.13 2.24 3.75
C ARG A 36 -5.14 1.08 3.67
N LEU A 37 -3.94 1.31 3.11
CA LEU A 37 -2.88 0.32 3.04
C LEU A 37 -2.40 -0.06 4.45
N VAL A 38 -2.09 0.94 5.27
CA VAL A 38 -1.58 0.70 6.62
C VAL A 38 -2.64 0.08 7.53
N ASN A 39 -3.87 0.57 7.47
CA ASN A 39 -4.98 0.06 8.29
C ASN A 39 -5.46 -1.34 7.89
N ALA A 40 -4.96 -1.91 6.78
CA ALA A 40 -5.19 -3.31 6.46
C ALA A 40 -4.46 -4.26 7.43
N PHE A 41 -3.38 -3.79 8.07
CA PHE A 41 -2.54 -4.59 8.96
C PHE A 41 -3.00 -4.49 10.43
N PRO A 42 -2.78 -5.55 11.22
CA PRO A 42 -2.94 -5.52 12.67
C PRO A 42 -2.15 -4.38 13.32
N THR A 43 -2.69 -3.78 14.39
CA THR A 43 -2.14 -2.57 15.04
C THR A 43 -0.66 -2.68 15.41
N ASN A 44 -0.20 -3.86 15.84
CA ASN A 44 1.20 -4.12 16.19
C ASN A 44 2.16 -4.16 14.99
N GLN A 45 1.65 -4.21 13.76
CA GLN A 45 2.44 -4.24 12.53
C GLN A 45 2.40 -2.90 11.78
N GLN A 46 1.45 -2.02 12.07
CA GLN A 46 1.22 -0.79 11.29
C GLN A 46 2.41 0.16 11.24
N GLU A 47 3.20 0.26 12.32
CA GLU A 47 4.41 1.09 12.33
C GLU A 47 5.48 0.55 11.38
N MET A 48 5.72 -0.77 11.42
CA MET A 48 6.65 -1.44 10.52
C MET A 48 6.24 -1.24 9.06
N ILE A 49 4.96 -1.46 8.74
CA ILE A 49 4.45 -1.28 7.37
C ILE A 49 4.54 0.17 6.92
N ARG A 50 4.34 1.16 7.79
CA ARG A 50 4.56 2.58 7.43
C ARG A 50 5.99 2.82 6.99
N ILE A 51 6.97 2.25 7.70
CA ILE A 51 8.38 2.38 7.37
C ILE A 51 8.67 1.70 6.03
N GLN A 52 8.26 0.44 5.84
CA GLN A 52 8.45 -0.27 4.57
C GLN A 52 7.79 0.43 3.39
N LEU A 53 6.52 0.85 3.54
CA LEU A 53 5.81 1.56 2.49
C LEU A 53 6.53 2.87 2.12
N SER A 54 7.09 3.58 3.09
CA SER A 54 7.83 4.82 2.84
C SER A 54 9.10 4.65 2.01
N THR A 55 9.71 3.45 2.01
CA THR A 55 10.91 3.18 1.22
C THR A 55 10.58 2.73 -0.20
N VAL A 56 9.45 2.06 -0.40
CA VAL A 56 9.10 1.45 -1.71
C VAL A 56 8.08 2.23 -2.53
N LEU A 57 7.22 3.04 -1.90
CA LEU A 57 6.14 3.75 -2.59
C LEU A 57 6.68 4.80 -3.56
N GLN A 58 6.34 4.65 -4.85
CA GLN A 58 6.77 5.60 -5.89
C GLN A 58 5.74 6.70 -6.16
N ALA A 59 4.47 6.34 -6.31
CA ALA A 59 3.41 7.29 -6.63
C ALA A 59 2.04 6.77 -6.19
N VAL A 60 1.14 7.70 -5.89
CA VAL A 60 -0.30 7.43 -5.76
C VAL A 60 -1.05 8.32 -6.73
N ILE A 61 -1.87 7.71 -7.59
CA ILE A 61 -2.72 8.40 -8.54
C ILE A 61 -4.17 8.16 -8.14
N SER A 62 -4.88 9.22 -7.76
CA SER A 62 -6.31 9.16 -7.46
C SER A 62 -7.11 9.80 -8.59
N GLN A 63 -7.94 9.00 -9.25
CA GLN A 63 -8.79 9.46 -10.36
C GLN A 63 -10.25 9.52 -9.91
N ARG A 64 -10.95 10.57 -10.37
CA ARG A 64 -12.41 10.71 -10.28
C ARG A 64 -12.94 11.06 -11.67
N LEU A 65 -14.06 10.44 -12.05
CA LEU A 65 -14.81 10.73 -13.28
C LEU A 65 -15.89 11.78 -13.02
#